data_AF-Q84XL7-F1
#
_entry.id   AF-Q84XL7-F1
#
_cell.length_a   1.000
_cell.length_b   1.000
_cell.length_c   1.000
_cell.angle_alpha   90.00
_cell.angle_beta   90.00
_cell.angle_gamma   90.00
#
_symmetry.space_group_name_H-M   'P 1'
#
loop_
_entity.id
_entity.type
_entity.pdbx_description
1 polymer ?
#
loop_
_entity_poly.entity_id
_entity_poly.type
_entity_poly.pdbx_seq_one_letter_code
_entity_poly.pdbx_strand_id
1 'polypeptide(L)'
;TKNSHEAKCISGIVGTISFRLSSLFTNDNNDLIGIETRLQDLKTKLEIESGGVRFIGIWGVGGGGKTTLASAAYMEISHQFEACCLLQNIREESNKHSLEKLQEKFLS
;
A
#
# COMPACT_ATOMS: atom_id res chain seq x y z
N THR A 1 31.96 -17.52 2.38
CA THR A 1 32.04 -16.54 3.50
C THR A 1 30.81 -16.73 4.38
N LYS A 2 31.01 -17.11 5.65
CA LYS A 2 29.93 -17.46 6.59
C LYS A 2 28.85 -16.37 6.72
N ASN A 3 29.28 -15.10 6.65
CA ASN A 3 28.40 -13.92 6.74
C ASN A 3 27.38 -13.80 5.58
N SER A 4 27.67 -14.35 4.40
CA SER A 4 26.74 -14.29 3.25
C SER A 4 25.51 -15.18 3.45
N HIS A 5 25.71 -16.36 4.04
CA HIS A 5 24.61 -17.27 4.35
C HIS A 5 23.73 -16.74 5.49
N GLU A 6 24.36 -16.13 6.49
CA GLU A 6 23.68 -15.50 7.62
C GLU A 6 22.80 -14.32 7.17
N ALA A 7 23.33 -13.42 6.35
CA ALA A 7 22.57 -12.30 5.79
C ALA A 7 21.35 -12.77 4.97
N LYS A 8 21.50 -13.84 4.18
CA LYS A 8 20.39 -14.41 3.40
C LYS A 8 19.32 -15.04 4.29
N CYS A 9 19.73 -15.69 5.38
CA CYS A 9 18.81 -16.25 6.38
C CYS A 9 18.01 -15.14 7.08
N ILE A 10 18.70 -14.09 7.55
CA ILE A 10 18.07 -12.93 8.20
C ILE A 10 17.08 -12.25 7.24
N SER A 11 17.49 -12.01 5.99
CA SER A 11 16.60 -11.42 4.97
C SER A 11 15.34 -12.26 4.75
N GLY A 12 15.46 -13.59 4.69
CA GLY A 12 14.30 -14.49 4.59
C GLY A 12 13.36 -14.42 5.81
N ILE A 13 13.92 -14.35 7.02
CA ILE A 13 13.14 -14.20 8.26
C ILE A 13 12.39 -12.86 8.27
N VAL A 14 13.09 -11.76 7.96
CA VAL A 14 12.50 -10.41 7.92
C VAL A 14 11.39 -10.34 6.89
N GLY A 15 11.60 -10.87 5.68
CA GLY A 15 10.57 -10.94 4.64
C GLY A 15 9.33 -11.72 5.08
N THR A 16 9.54 -12.88 5.72
CA THR A 16 8.44 -13.72 6.21
C THR A 16 7.61 -13.02 7.29
N ILE A 17 8.27 -12.36 8.26
CA ILE A 17 7.59 -11.63 9.33
C ILE A 17 6.82 -10.44 8.75
N SER A 18 7.43 -9.69 7.84
CA SER A 18 6.81 -8.52 7.21
C SER A 18 5.55 -8.90 6.41
N PHE A 19 5.62 -10.01 5.66
CA PHE A 19 4.46 -10.56 4.95
C PHE A 19 3.32 -10.93 5.89
N ARG A 20 3.62 -11.65 7.00
CA ARG A 20 2.59 -12.03 7.97
C ARG A 20 1.95 -10.84 8.66
N LEU A 21 2.74 -9.83 9.03
CA LEU A 21 2.22 -8.61 9.63
C LEU A 21 1.29 -7.87 8.66
N SER A 22 1.68 -7.73 7.40
CA SER A 22 0.86 -7.11 6.35
C SER A 22 -0.48 -7.84 6.19
N SER A 23 -0.46 -9.18 6.17
CA SER A 23 -1.65 -10.03 6.09
C SER A 23 -2.57 -9.96 7.32
N LEU A 24 -2.05 -9.61 8.50
CA LEU A 24 -2.90 -9.42 9.68
C LEU A 24 -3.71 -8.12 9.59
N PHE A 25 -3.14 -7.09 8.97
CA PHE A 25 -3.84 -5.82 8.74
C PHE A 25 -4.91 -5.95 7.65
N THR A 26 -4.75 -6.81 6.64
CA THR A 26 -5.73 -6.97 5.53
C THR A 26 -7.09 -7.55 5.94
N ASN A 27 -7.24 -8.06 7.16
CA ASN A 27 -8.43 -8.81 7.58
C ASN A 27 -9.67 -7.94 7.89
N ASP A 28 -9.52 -6.61 7.93
CA ASP A 28 -10.64 -5.67 8.19
C ASP A 28 -11.56 -5.48 6.97
N ASN A 29 -11.20 -6.02 5.80
CA ASN A 29 -11.99 -5.88 4.58
C ASN A 29 -13.14 -6.90 4.45
N ASN A 30 -13.25 -7.89 5.36
CA ASN A 30 -14.24 -8.96 5.25
C ASN A 30 -15.70 -8.46 5.29
N ASP A 31 -15.93 -7.30 5.91
CA ASP A 31 -17.25 -6.66 5.97
C ASP A 31 -17.57 -5.80 4.74
N LEU A 32 -16.61 -5.61 3.82
CA LEU A 32 -16.76 -4.75 2.64
C LEU A 32 -17.23 -5.54 1.41
N ILE A 33 -18.55 -5.61 1.23
CA ILE A 33 -19.16 -6.32 0.10
C ILE A 33 -18.67 -5.75 -1.24
N GLY A 34 -18.17 -6.63 -2.11
CA GLY A 34 -17.73 -6.30 -3.47
C GLY A 34 -16.38 -5.60 -3.57
N ILE A 35 -15.65 -5.41 -2.46
CA ILE A 35 -14.31 -4.81 -2.49
C ILE A 35 -13.32 -5.71 -3.23
N GLU A 36 -13.41 -7.03 -3.04
CA GLU A 36 -12.50 -8.01 -3.63
C GLU A 36 -12.51 -7.92 -5.16
N THR A 37 -13.70 -7.91 -5.78
CA THR A 37 -13.83 -7.80 -7.25
C THR A 37 -13.21 -6.51 -7.78
N ARG A 38 -13.43 -5.38 -7.09
CA ARG A 38 -12.88 -4.07 -7.50
C ARG A 38 -11.37 -4.00 -7.27
N LEU A 39 -10.87 -4.66 -6.23
CA LEU A 39 -9.44 -4.76 -5.93
C LEU A 39 -8.73 -5.59 -7.01
N GLN A 40 -9.31 -6.72 -7.44
CA GLN A 40 -8.75 -7.52 -8.52
C GLN A 40 -8.71 -6.74 -9.85
N ASP A 41 -9.77 -6.01 -10.20
CA ASP A 41 -9.77 -5.12 -11.39
C ASP A 41 -8.73 -3.99 -11.29
N LEU A 42 -8.48 -3.47 -10.09
CA LEU A 42 -7.43 -2.47 -9.88
C LEU A 42 -6.02 -3.08 -10.02
N LYS A 43 -5.80 -4.29 -9.49
CA LYS A 43 -4.52 -5.01 -9.57
C LYS A 43 -4.11 -5.31 -11.00
N THR A 44 -5.05 -5.71 -11.86
CA THR A 44 -4.75 -5.95 -13.29
C THR A 44 -4.30 -4.68 -14.00
N LYS A 45 -4.82 -3.51 -13.62
CA LYS A 45 -4.44 -2.19 -14.17
C LYS A 45 -3.13 -1.64 -13.61
N LEU A 46 -2.71 -2.07 -12.43
CA LEU A 46 -1.46 -1.65 -11.81
C LEU A 46 -0.24 -2.23 -12.52
N GLU A 47 -0.38 -3.40 -13.16
CA GLU A 47 0.68 -4.07 -13.93
C GLU A 47 2.03 -4.06 -13.17
N ILE A 48 2.02 -4.44 -11.89
CA ILE A 48 3.12 -4.18 -10.93
C ILE A 48 4.51 -4.61 -11.45
N GLU A 49 4.56 -5.66 -12.28
CA GLU A 49 5.80 -6.24 -12.80
C GLU A 49 6.30 -5.63 -14.12
N SER A 50 5.56 -4.72 -14.76
CA SER A 50 5.93 -4.20 -16.10
C SER A 50 7.07 -3.16 -16.07
N GLY A 51 7.53 -2.74 -14.88
CA GLY A 51 8.55 -1.70 -14.71
C GLY A 51 8.05 -0.28 -15.00
N GLY A 52 8.71 0.73 -14.42
CA GLY A 52 8.37 2.16 -14.60
C GLY A 52 7.45 2.75 -13.52
N VAL A 53 7.05 4.01 -13.73
CA VAL A 53 6.17 4.76 -12.81
C VAL A 53 4.76 4.84 -13.38
N ARG A 54 3.76 4.45 -12.60
CA ARG A 54 2.33 4.53 -12.96
C ARG A 54 1.54 5.38 -11.99
N PHE A 55 0.58 6.12 -12.52
CA PHE A 55 -0.40 6.88 -11.75
C PHE A 55 -1.80 6.37 -12.07
N ILE A 56 -2.58 6.05 -11.04
CA ILE A 56 -3.97 5.61 -11.18
C ILE A 56 -4.89 6.54 -10.39
N GLY A 57 -5.92 7.05 -11.04
CA GLY A 57 -6.98 7.82 -10.41
C GLY A 57 -8.23 6.95 -10.18
N ILE A 58 -8.77 7.00 -8.96
CA ILE A 58 -10.08 6.38 -8.63
C ILE A 58 -11.10 7.52 -8.46
N TRP A 59 -12.02 7.66 -9.42
CA TRP A 59 -13.06 8.70 -9.41
C TRP A 59 -14.48 8.13 -9.32
N GLY A 60 -15.47 9.01 -9.15
CA GLY A 60 -16.89 8.65 -9.13
C GLY A 60 -17.67 9.35 -8.02
N VAL A 61 -18.95 9.03 -7.90
CA VAL A 61 -19.88 9.64 -6.94
C VAL A 61 -19.44 9.52 -5.49
N GLY A 62 -19.91 10.43 -4.63
CA GLY A 62 -19.70 10.37 -3.19
C GLY A 62 -20.22 9.06 -2.57
N GLY A 63 -19.60 8.59 -1.49
CA GLY A 63 -20.02 7.37 -0.78
C GLY A 63 -19.66 6.03 -1.47
N GLY A 64 -19.16 6.03 -2.71
CA GLY A 64 -18.86 4.80 -3.45
C GLY A 64 -17.62 4.00 -3.00
N GLY A 65 -17.03 4.30 -1.83
CA GLY A 65 -15.90 3.54 -1.27
C GLY A 65 -14.55 3.72 -1.99
N LYS A 66 -14.33 4.83 -2.69
CA LYS A 66 -13.09 5.08 -3.47
C LYS A 66 -11.83 5.08 -2.61
N THR A 67 -11.85 5.84 -1.51
CA THR A 67 -10.74 5.89 -0.54
C THR A 67 -10.54 4.53 0.11
N THR A 68 -11.63 3.82 0.40
CA THR A 68 -11.59 2.45 0.93
C THR A 68 -10.90 1.49 -0.04
N LEU A 69 -11.23 1.55 -1.34
CA LEU A 69 -10.58 0.73 -2.36
C LEU A 69 -9.08 1.05 -2.50
N ALA A 70 -8.70 2.33 -2.47
CA ALA A 70 -7.29 2.73 -2.46
C ALA A 70 -6.54 2.18 -1.24
N SER A 71 -7.15 2.24 -0.05
CA SER A 71 -6.57 1.71 1.18
C SER A 71 -6.44 0.18 1.14
N ALA A 72 -7.47 -0.53 0.68
CA ALA A 72 -7.42 -1.98 0.51
C ALA A 72 -6.33 -2.40 -0.48
N ALA A 73 -6.19 -1.67 -1.59
CA ALA A 73 -5.10 -1.91 -2.55
C ALA A 73 -3.73 -1.72 -1.93
N TYR A 74 -3.52 -0.64 -1.16
CA TYR A 74 -2.27 -0.42 -0.44
C TYR A 74 -1.94 -1.59 0.51
N MET A 75 -2.91 -2.02 1.33
CA MET A 75 -2.69 -3.10 2.30
C MET A 75 -2.36 -4.42 1.60
N GLU A 76 -2.99 -4.68 0.46
CA GLU A 76 -2.79 -5.89 -0.33
C GLU A 76 -1.41 -5.93 -1.02
N ILE A 77 -0.92 -4.82 -1.58
CA ILE A 77 0.28 -4.85 -2.46
C ILE A 77 1.53 -4.22 -1.85
N SER A 78 1.41 -3.43 -0.78
CA SER A 78 2.55 -2.69 -0.19
C SER A 78 3.74 -3.57 0.16
N HIS A 79 3.49 -4.79 0.62
CA HIS A 79 4.53 -5.77 0.98
C HIS A 79 5.40 -6.23 -0.21
N GLN A 80 4.98 -5.96 -1.45
CA GLN A 80 5.73 -6.29 -2.67
C GLN A 80 6.75 -5.20 -3.05
N PHE A 81 6.73 -4.05 -2.37
CA PHE A 81 7.59 -2.91 -2.64
C PHE A 81 8.62 -2.74 -1.51
N GLU A 82 9.81 -2.28 -1.87
CA GLU A 82 10.88 -1.96 -0.90
C GLU A 82 10.48 -0.79 0.02
N ALA A 83 9.75 0.19 -0.53
CA ALA A 83 9.20 1.32 0.19
C ALA A 83 7.75 1.55 -0.23
N CYS A 84 6.89 1.88 0.74
CA CYS A 84 5.48 2.17 0.52
C CYS A 84 5.01 3.26 1.49
N CYS A 85 4.08 4.11 1.05
CA CYS A 85 3.50 5.16 1.88
C CYS A 85 2.03 5.37 1.52
N LEU A 86 1.18 5.52 2.54
CA LEU A 86 -0.22 5.91 2.39
C LEU A 86 -0.46 7.27 3.02
N LEU A 87 -0.73 8.27 2.18
CA LEU A 87 -1.10 9.61 2.61
C LEU A 87 -2.63 9.75 2.58
N GLN A 88 -3.23 9.88 3.76
CA GLN A 88 -4.67 10.09 3.92
C GLN A 88 -4.98 11.54 4.29
N ASN A 89 -6.22 11.97 4.00
CA ASN A 89 -6.73 13.28 4.39
C ASN A 89 -5.82 14.45 3.99
N ILE A 90 -5.22 14.37 2.79
CA ILE A 90 -4.21 15.33 2.31
C ILE A 90 -4.70 16.76 2.44
N ARG A 91 -5.97 17.03 2.10
CA ARG A 91 -6.56 18.36 2.19
C ARG A 91 -6.62 18.86 3.63
N GLU A 92 -7.08 18.02 4.54
CA GLU A 92 -7.19 18.36 5.96
C GLU A 92 -5.80 18.55 6.58
N GLU A 93 -4.86 17.66 6.27
CA GLU A 93 -3.50 17.71 6.78
C GLU A 93 -2.72 18.90 6.21
N SER A 94 -2.87 19.24 4.93
CA SER A 94 -2.27 20.45 4.36
C SER A 94 -2.89 21.76 4.87
N ASN A 95 -4.08 21.69 5.45
CA ASN A 95 -4.69 22.86 6.10
C ASN A 95 -4.24 23.01 7.55
N LYS A 96 -3.96 21.89 8.25
CA LYS A 96 -3.44 21.89 9.64
C LYS A 96 -1.93 22.09 9.70
N HIS A 97 -1.21 21.62 8.68
CA HIS A 97 0.25 21.58 8.59
C HIS A 97 0.69 22.12 7.23
N SER A 98 1.96 22.50 7.08
CA SER A 98 2.46 22.91 5.78
C SER A 98 2.59 21.71 4.83
N LEU A 99 2.54 21.99 3.54
CA LEU A 99 2.75 20.98 2.49
C LEU A 99 4.15 20.34 2.60
N GLU A 100 5.13 21.10 3.12
CA GLU A 100 6.48 20.61 3.41
C GLU A 100 6.46 19.47 4.44
N LYS A 101 5.65 19.58 5.50
CA LYS A 101 5.51 18.51 6.51
C LYS A 101 4.90 17.24 5.92
N LEU A 102 3.96 17.39 4.98
CA LEU A 102 3.38 16.23 4.29
C LEU A 102 4.39 15.57 3.35
N GLN A 103 5.24 16.38 2.70
CA GLN A 103 6.34 15.90 1.89
C GLN A 103 7.40 15.19 2.73
N GLU A 104 7.77 15.72 3.90
CA GLU A 104 8.67 15.06 4.85
C GLU A 104 8.14 13.67 5.24
N LYS A 105 6.83 13.56 5.54
CA LYS A 105 6.17 12.28 5.83
C LYS A 105 6.19 11.31 4.64
N PHE A 106 6.11 11.81 3.42
CA PHE A 106 6.19 10.98 2.22
C PHE A 106 7.60 10.43 1.96
N LEU A 107 8.63 11.20 2.35
CA LEU A 107 10.03 10.89 2.09
C LEU A 107 10.76 10.20 3.26
N SER A 108 10.11 10.07 4.42
CA SER A 108 10.65 9.39 5.62
C SER A 108 10.63 7.88 5.47
#